data_AF-A0A7S2MM21-F1
#
_entry.id   AF-A0A7S2MM21-F1
#
_cell.length_a   1.000
_cell.length_b   1.000
_cell.length_c   1.000
_cell.angle_alpha   90.00
_cell.angle_beta   90.00
_cell.angle_gamma   90.00
#
_symmetry.space_group_name_H-M   'P 1'
#
loop_
_entity.id
_entity.type
_entity.pdbx_description
1 polymer ?
#
loop_
_entity_poly.entity_id
_entity_poly.type
_entity_poly.pdbx_seq_one_letter_code
_entity_poly.pdbx_strand_id
1 'polypeptide(L)'
;GGGEMQMQVLPVAAKKGKKAATPVYYFVLTYIPDVQWCRLAPLKQSGLVKQHRTYAGQPRWILVKGEEHEIDVSARRCIKVRRARAVRHTADADDEEWIISAAPNDQQQQHQPQQQQQQPHPSSSCANGSGEETTKGG
;
A
#
# COMPACT_ATOMS: atom_id res chain seq x y z
N GLY A 1 -7.69 -12.09 -13.71
CA GLY A 1 -6.96 -11.72 -12.49
C GLY A 1 -7.28 -10.29 -12.16
N GLY A 2 -7.90 -10.02 -11.00
CA GLY A 2 -8.18 -8.66 -10.55
C GLY A 2 -6.99 -8.17 -9.73
N GLY A 3 -6.16 -7.31 -10.31
CA GLY A 3 -5.01 -6.72 -9.64
C GLY A 3 -5.44 -6.05 -8.32
N GLU A 4 -4.74 -6.38 -7.24
CA GLU A 4 -4.90 -5.71 -5.96
C GLU A 4 -4.27 -4.30 -6.07
N MET A 5 -5.11 -3.28 -6.26
CA MET A 5 -4.66 -1.90 -6.37
C MET A 5 -4.47 -1.25 -4.99
N GLN A 6 -3.50 -0.34 -4.90
CA GLN A 6 -3.12 0.33 -3.66
C GLN A 6 -3.90 1.64 -3.52
N MET A 7 -5.13 1.57 -3.00
CA MET A 7 -5.83 2.77 -2.50
C MET A 7 -5.48 3.01 -1.04
N GLN A 8 -5.48 4.26 -0.62
CA GLN A 8 -5.16 4.66 0.75
C GLN A 8 -6.20 5.63 1.31
N VAL A 9 -6.46 5.53 2.61
CA VAL A 9 -7.23 6.52 3.40
C VAL A 9 -6.26 7.23 4.32
N LEU A 10 -6.38 8.55 4.41
CA LEU A 10 -5.75 9.32 5.48
C LEU A 10 -6.74 9.43 6.65
N PRO A 11 -6.35 9.08 7.88
CA PRO A 11 -7.19 9.32 9.04
C PRO A 11 -7.33 10.83 9.23
N VAL A 12 -8.48 11.38 8.84
CA VAL A 12 -8.82 12.77 9.16
C VAL A 12 -9.06 12.82 10.67
N ALA A 13 -8.25 13.59 11.39
CA ALA A 13 -8.39 13.75 12.83
C ALA A 13 -9.81 14.24 13.15
N ALA A 14 -10.66 13.35 13.67
CA ALA A 14 -11.98 13.70 14.16
C ALA A 14 -11.79 14.61 15.37
N LYS A 15 -12.05 15.91 15.20
CA LYS A 15 -12.12 16.84 16.34
C LYS A 15 -13.24 16.35 17.27
N LYS A 16 -12.93 16.09 18.55
CA LYS A 16 -13.89 15.68 19.58
C LYS A 16 -15.18 16.51 19.48
N GLY A 17 -16.31 15.85 19.23
CA GLY A 17 -17.64 16.47 19.23
C GLY A 17 -18.23 16.82 17.85
N LYS A 18 -17.52 16.60 16.73
CA LYS A 18 -18.11 16.74 15.38
C LYS A 18 -18.55 15.38 14.84
N LYS A 19 -19.74 15.34 14.19
CA LYS A 19 -20.29 14.17 13.46
C LYS A 19 -19.17 13.48 12.68
N ALA A 20 -19.18 12.15 12.66
CA ALA A 20 -18.21 11.32 11.96
C ALA A 20 -17.96 11.90 10.55
N ALA A 21 -16.74 12.39 10.32
CA ALA A 21 -16.36 12.94 9.04
C ALA A 21 -16.46 11.83 7.99
N THR A 22 -17.00 12.15 6.82
CA THR A 22 -16.97 11.24 5.68
C THR A 22 -15.51 10.90 5.36
N PRO A 23 -15.15 9.61 5.22
CA PRO A 23 -13.78 9.23 4.92
C PRO A 23 -13.35 9.83 3.58
N VAL A 24 -12.12 10.32 3.53
CA VAL A 24 -11.50 10.84 2.30
C VAL A 24 -10.58 9.78 1.75
N TYR A 25 -10.83 9.40 0.49
CA TYR A 25 -10.05 8.38 -0.22
C TYR A 25 -9.03 9.02 -1.14
N TYR A 26 -7.89 8.35 -1.26
CA TYR A 26 -6.81 8.78 -2.12
C TYR A 26 -6.32 7.63 -3.00
N PHE A 27 -5.97 7.97 -4.23
CA PHE A 27 -5.22 7.10 -5.12
C PHE A 27 -3.73 7.33 -4.91
N VAL A 28 -2.94 6.24 -4.91
CA VAL A 28 -1.48 6.32 -4.79
C VAL A 28 -0.89 6.45 -6.18
N LEU A 29 -0.40 7.65 -6.51
CA LEU A 29 0.29 7.91 -7.78
C LEU A 29 1.71 7.33 -7.77
N THR A 30 2.40 7.43 -6.64
CA THR A 30 3.76 6.91 -6.49
C THR A 30 3.97 6.42 -5.07
N TYR A 31 4.62 5.27 -4.92
CA TYR A 31 5.09 4.75 -3.63
C TYR A 31 6.57 4.43 -3.72
N ILE A 32 7.36 5.07 -2.84
CA ILE A 32 8.80 4.78 -2.69
C ILE A 32 8.98 4.03 -1.36
N PRO A 33 9.22 2.71 -1.39
CA PRO A 33 9.25 1.87 -0.20
C PRO A 33 10.41 2.21 0.74
N ASP A 34 11.58 2.54 0.21
CA ASP A 34 12.80 2.75 1.01
C ASP A 34 12.66 3.91 1.99
N VAL A 35 12.03 5.00 1.55
CA VAL A 35 11.79 6.20 2.37
C VAL A 35 10.38 6.25 2.96
N GLN A 36 9.56 5.21 2.74
CA GLN A 36 8.17 5.14 3.19
C GLN A 36 7.39 6.41 2.82
N TRP A 37 7.43 6.77 1.54
CA TRP A 37 6.82 7.99 0.99
C TRP A 37 5.80 7.64 -0.09
N CYS A 38 4.68 8.35 -0.08
CA CYS A 38 3.63 8.27 -1.07
C CYS A 38 3.29 9.65 -1.63
N ARG A 39 3.10 9.72 -2.94
CA ARG A 39 2.37 10.80 -3.61
C ARG A 39 0.94 10.37 -3.84
N LEU A 40 -0.01 11.15 -3.31
CA LEU A 40 -1.42 10.80 -3.33
C LEU A 40 -2.24 11.84 -4.09
N ALA A 41 -3.22 11.38 -4.86
CA ALA A 41 -4.25 12.21 -5.48
C ALA A 41 -5.62 11.93 -4.85
N PRO A 42 -6.42 12.95 -4.50
CA PRO A 42 -7.71 12.74 -3.86
C PRO A 42 -8.74 12.16 -4.83
N LEU A 43 -9.61 11.32 -4.29
CA LEU A 43 -10.79 10.81 -4.98
C LEU A 43 -12.03 11.57 -4.52
N LYS A 44 -12.92 11.88 -5.46
CA LYS A 44 -14.26 12.41 -5.17
C LYS A 44 -15.34 11.44 -5.63
N GLN A 45 -16.39 11.31 -4.84
CA GLN A 45 -17.58 10.58 -5.26
C GLN A 45 -18.27 11.37 -6.38
N SER A 46 -18.58 10.72 -7.49
CA SER A 46 -19.20 11.34 -8.66
C SER A 46 -20.41 10.55 -9.14
N GLY A 47 -21.49 10.54 -8.37
CA GLY A 47 -22.71 9.82 -8.73
C GLY A 47 -22.56 8.30 -8.61
N LEU A 48 -23.29 7.57 -9.45
CA LEU A 48 -23.38 6.10 -9.43
C LEU A 48 -22.84 5.50 -10.72
N VAL A 49 -22.31 4.28 -10.65
CA VAL A 49 -21.96 3.48 -11.83
C VAL A 49 -23.23 3.15 -12.61
N LYS A 50 -23.24 3.47 -13.90
CA LYS A 50 -24.39 3.23 -14.78
C LYS A 50 -24.23 1.98 -15.66
N GLN A 51 -23.01 1.71 -16.12
CA GLN A 51 -22.73 0.69 -17.13
C GLN A 51 -21.80 -0.39 -16.58
N HIS A 52 -22.26 -1.14 -15.57
CA HIS A 52 -21.54 -2.34 -15.09
C HIS A 52 -22.51 -3.39 -14.55
N ARG A 53 -22.43 -4.64 -15.03
CA ARG A 53 -23.38 -5.71 -14.66
C ARG A 53 -23.47 -5.96 -13.16
N THR A 54 -22.35 -5.86 -12.45
CA THR A 54 -22.25 -6.19 -11.02
C THR A 54 -22.31 -4.97 -10.11
N TYR A 55 -21.99 -3.78 -10.61
CA TYR A 55 -21.75 -2.59 -9.78
C TYR A 55 -22.70 -1.44 -10.12
N ALA A 56 -23.65 -1.65 -11.04
CA ALA A 56 -24.66 -0.66 -11.34
C ALA A 56 -25.37 -0.17 -10.07
N GLY A 57 -25.51 1.15 -9.94
CA GLY A 57 -26.11 1.79 -8.77
C GLY A 57 -25.18 1.98 -7.57
N GLN A 58 -23.94 1.48 -7.61
CA GLN A 58 -22.97 1.75 -6.55
C GLN A 58 -22.30 3.13 -6.71
N PRO A 59 -21.94 3.81 -5.60
CA PRO A 59 -21.18 5.06 -5.64
C PRO A 59 -19.87 4.90 -6.40
N ARG A 60 -19.69 5.69 -7.47
CA ARG A 60 -18.41 5.75 -8.18
C ARG A 60 -17.55 6.87 -7.62
N TRP A 61 -16.26 6.60 -7.53
CA TRP A 61 -15.21 7.51 -7.15
C TRP A 61 -14.37 7.79 -8.39
N ILE A 62 -13.95 9.03 -8.57
CA ILE A 62 -13.07 9.45 -9.67
C ILE A 62 -11.94 10.30 -9.11
N LEU A 63 -10.84 10.34 -9.84
CA LEU A 63 -9.69 11.15 -9.48
C LEU A 63 -10.04 12.62 -9.62
N VAL A 64 -9.63 13.43 -8.65
CA VAL A 64 -9.64 14.88 -8.81
C VAL A 64 -8.41 15.23 -9.63
N LYS A 65 -8.62 15.60 -10.90
CA LYS A 65 -7.53 16.00 -11.80
C LYS A 65 -6.86 17.28 -11.29
N GLY A 66 -5.56 17.40 -11.54
CA GLY A 66 -4.74 18.58 -11.20
C GLY A 66 -3.67 18.27 -10.15
N GLU A 67 -2.41 18.58 -10.47
CA GLU A 67 -1.27 18.40 -9.57
C GLU A 67 -1.39 19.24 -8.29
N GLU A 68 -2.15 20.34 -8.31
CA GLU A 68 -2.39 21.19 -7.13
C GLU A 68 -3.13 20.49 -5.99
N HIS A 69 -3.73 19.33 -6.30
CA HIS A 69 -4.44 18.51 -5.33
C HIS A 69 -3.61 17.33 -4.82
N GLU A 70 -2.42 17.11 -5.40
CA GLU A 70 -1.52 16.06 -4.98
C GLU A 70 -0.86 16.40 -3.64
N ILE A 71 -0.73 15.38 -2.79
CA ILE A 71 -0.12 15.53 -1.48
C ILE A 71 0.94 14.45 -1.28
N ASP A 72 2.12 14.92 -0.85
CA ASP A 72 3.24 14.07 -0.51
C ASP A 72 3.20 13.77 0.99
N VAL A 73 3.15 12.49 1.34
CA VAL A 73 2.99 12.05 2.73
C VAL A 73 3.84 10.83 3.04
N SER A 74 4.22 10.67 4.31
CA SER A 74 4.75 9.37 4.74
C SER A 74 3.66 8.29 4.61
N ALA A 75 4.01 7.19 3.96
CA ALA A 75 3.16 6.01 3.78
C ALA A 75 2.67 5.43 5.12
N ARG A 76 3.40 5.66 6.22
CA ARG A 76 3.00 5.26 7.57
C ARG A 76 1.73 5.94 8.07
N ARG A 77 1.35 7.09 7.48
CA ARG A 77 0.11 7.80 7.80
C ARG A 77 -1.09 7.27 7.04
N CYS A 78 -0.87 6.32 6.14
CA CYS A 78 -1.88 5.86 5.21
C CYS A 78 -2.40 4.49 5.58
N ILE A 79 -3.70 4.27 5.34
CA ILE A 79 -4.35 2.98 5.58
C ILE A 79 -4.76 2.40 4.23
N LYS A 80 -4.24 1.23 3.87
CA LYS A 80 -4.58 0.58 2.60
C LYS A 80 -6.06 0.17 2.57
N VAL A 81 -6.78 0.59 1.54
CA VAL A 81 -8.17 0.19 1.28
C VAL A 81 -8.16 -1.15 0.55
N ARG A 82 -8.58 -2.22 1.22
CA ARG A 82 -8.55 -3.58 0.65
C ARG A 82 -9.67 -3.85 -0.36
N ARG A 83 -10.79 -3.14 -0.25
CA ARG A 83 -12.01 -3.38 -1.05
C ARG A 83 -12.28 -2.26 -2.05
N ALA A 84 -11.25 -1.92 -2.81
CA ALA A 84 -11.33 -1.01 -3.95
C ALA A 84 -11.27 -1.77 -5.27
N ARG A 85 -12.10 -1.37 -6.25
CA ARG A 85 -12.13 -1.97 -7.59
C ARG A 85 -12.22 -0.89 -8.66
N ALA A 86 -11.32 -0.94 -9.64
CA ALA A 86 -11.46 -0.22 -10.91
C ALA A 86 -12.57 -0.89 -11.74
N VAL A 87 -13.44 -0.11 -12.37
CA VAL A 87 -14.62 -0.62 -13.07
C VAL A 87 -14.71 -0.22 -14.55
N ARG A 88 -13.97 0.80 -14.98
CA ARG A 88 -13.93 1.23 -16.38
C ARG A 88 -12.82 0.54 -17.17
N HIS A 89 -11.75 0.09 -16.50
CA HIS A 89 -10.60 -0.61 -17.08
C HIS A 89 -9.87 0.22 -18.14
N THR A 90 -9.53 1.45 -17.79
CA THR A 90 -8.75 2.36 -18.62
C THR A 90 -7.26 2.22 -18.33
N ALA A 91 -6.42 2.52 -19.33
CA ALA A 91 -4.97 2.58 -19.13
C ALA A 91 -4.58 3.81 -18.30
N ASP A 92 -5.34 4.89 -18.44
CA ASP A 92 -5.15 6.13 -17.70
C ASP A 92 -6.00 6.12 -16.42
N ALA A 93 -5.35 6.37 -15.28
CA ALA A 93 -6.02 6.49 -13.99
C ALA A 93 -6.93 7.73 -13.93
N ASP A 94 -6.61 8.81 -14.65
CA ASP A 94 -7.44 10.02 -14.68
C ASP A 94 -8.84 9.79 -15.27
N ASP A 95 -8.96 8.77 -16.11
CA ASP A 95 -10.22 8.39 -16.75
C ASP A 95 -10.88 7.18 -16.07
N GLU A 96 -10.21 6.57 -15.11
CA GLU A 96 -10.71 5.38 -14.42
C GLU A 96 -11.84 5.73 -13.44
N GLU A 97 -12.69 4.75 -13.16
CA GLU A 97 -13.73 4.86 -12.16
C GLU A 97 -13.54 3.77 -11.12
N TRP A 98 -13.83 4.10 -9.86
CA TRP A 98 -13.65 3.16 -8.78
C TRP A 98 -14.88 2.97 -7.91
N ILE A 99 -15.04 1.74 -7.45
CA ILE A 99 -15.95 1.37 -6.38
C ILE A 99 -15.14 1.11 -5.12
N ILE A 100 -15.56 1.74 -4.03
CA ILE A 100 -14.97 1.53 -2.70
C ILE A 100 -16.05 0.98 -1.80
N SER A 101 -15.95 -0.30 -1.45
CA SER A 101 -16.88 -0.93 -0.52
C SER A 101 -16.41 -0.64 0.91
N ALA A 102 -17.05 0.31 1.59
CA ALA A 102 -16.76 0.56 3.00
C ALA A 102 -17.08 -0.69 3.82
N ALA A 103 -16.06 -1.41 4.28
CA ALA A 103 -16.25 -2.27 5.44
C ALA A 103 -16.12 -1.39 6.69
N PRO A 104 -16.98 -1.55 7.71
CA PRO A 104 -16.93 -0.72 8.92
C PRO A 104 -15.67 -0.91 9.78
N ASN A 105 -14.65 -1.64 9.32
CA ASN A 105 -13.52 -2.07 10.15
C ASN A 105 -12.13 -2.02 9.48
N ASP A 106 -11.95 -1.32 8.36
CA ASP A 106 -10.63 -1.21 7.69
C ASP A 106 -9.58 -0.37 8.48
N GLN A 107 -9.85 0.02 9.74
CA GLN A 107 -8.93 0.80 10.58
C GLN A 107 -7.92 -0.02 11.39
N GLN A 108 -7.93 -1.36 11.37
CA GLN A 108 -6.99 -2.16 12.16
C GLN A 108 -6.16 -3.12 11.29
N GLN A 109 -4.92 -2.70 10.99
CA GLN A 109 -3.67 -3.49 11.06
C GLN A 109 -2.61 -2.94 10.11
N GLN A 110 -1.79 -2.00 10.60
CA GLN A 110 -0.39 -1.87 10.18
C GLN A 110 0.48 -1.48 11.39
N HIS A 111 0.63 -2.41 12.34
CA HIS A 111 1.83 -2.48 13.17
C HIS A 111 2.44 -3.86 12.97
N GLN A 112 3.44 -3.94 12.10
CA GLN A 112 4.51 -4.92 12.26
C GLN A 112 5.83 -4.19 12.00
N PRO A 113 6.66 -3.94 13.02
CA PRO A 113 8.08 -3.72 12.76
C PRO A 113 8.65 -5.03 12.21
N GLN A 114 9.21 -4.99 11.01
CA GLN A 114 9.99 -6.11 10.47
C GLN A 114 11.11 -6.42 11.46
N GLN A 115 11.08 -7.63 12.04
CA GLN A 115 12.17 -8.16 12.83
C GLN A 115 13.39 -8.31 11.92
N GLN A 116 14.49 -7.69 12.33
CA GLN A 116 15.82 -7.90 11.78
C GLN A 116 16.13 -9.40 11.81
N GLN A 117 16.34 -10.02 10.65
CA GLN A 117 17.07 -11.28 10.57
C GLN A 117 18.54 -10.99 10.89
N GLN A 118 18.91 -11.18 12.15
CA GLN A 118 20.29 -11.39 12.54
C GLN A 118 20.69 -12.79 12.04
N GLN A 119 21.65 -12.84 11.13
CA GLN A 119 22.27 -14.08 10.69
C GLN A 119 23.18 -14.62 11.82
N PRO A 120 23.11 -15.91 12.19
CA PRO A 120 24.10 -16.49 13.07
C PRO A 120 25.40 -16.75 12.31
N HIS A 121 26.46 -16.07 12.74
CA HIS A 121 27.87 -16.40 12.60
C HIS A 121 28.11 -17.93 12.72
N PRO A 122 28.82 -18.59 11.79
CA PRO A 122 29.35 -19.91 12.06
C PRO A 122 30.59 -19.79 12.96
N SER A 123 30.45 -20.31 14.17
CA SER A 123 31.55 -20.55 15.09
C SER A 123 32.59 -21.45 14.44
N SER A 124 33.82 -20.94 14.31
CA SER A 124 35.01 -21.74 14.04
C SER A 124 35.18 -22.76 15.16
N SER A 125 34.98 -24.03 14.83
CA SER A 125 35.20 -25.18 15.69
C SER A 125 36.29 -26.03 15.05
N CYS A 126 37.44 -26.03 15.74
CA CYS A 126 38.52 -26.99 15.64
C CYS A 126 38.05 -28.44 15.46
N ALA A 127 38.74 -29.20 14.59
CA ALA A 127 39.44 -30.45 14.94
C ALA A 127 39.79 -31.31 13.70
N ASN A 128 40.94 -31.99 13.84
CA ASN A 128 41.42 -33.18 13.12
C ASN A 128 42.01 -32.94 11.72
N GLY A 129 43.17 -33.46 11.35
CA GLY A 129 44.09 -34.41 11.99
C GLY A 129 44.87 -35.14 10.90
N SER A 130 46.18 -35.30 11.11
CA SER A 130 47.05 -36.41 10.67
C SER A 130 47.35 -36.66 9.17
N GLY A 131 48.64 -36.90 8.90
CA GLY A 131 49.16 -37.62 7.73
C GLY A 131 50.27 -36.82 7.00
N GLU A 132 51.55 -36.97 7.35
CA GLU A 132 52.54 -37.93 6.83
C GLU A 132 53.27 -37.47 5.54
N GLU A 133 54.57 -37.83 5.48
CA GLU A 133 55.40 -38.00 4.28
C GLU A 133 56.38 -36.88 3.83
N THR A 134 57.65 -37.07 4.24
CA THR A 134 58.88 -37.16 3.42
C THR A 134 59.06 -36.27 2.17
N THR A 135 60.08 -35.39 2.16
CA THR A 135 61.14 -35.37 1.12
C THR A 135 62.27 -34.37 1.38
N LYS A 136 63.49 -34.91 1.53
CA LYS A 136 64.80 -34.56 0.94
C LYS A 136 65.01 -33.16 0.30
N GLY A 137 66.13 -32.53 0.67
CA GLY A 137 67.06 -31.90 -0.29
C GLY A 137 67.43 -30.44 -0.03
N GLY A 138 68.73 -30.18 0.15
CA GLY A 138 69.35 -28.84 0.10
C GLY A 138 70.47 -28.67 1.10
#